data_AF-A0A521BSN2-F1
#
_entry.id   AF-A0A521BSN2-F1
#
_cell.length_a   1.000
_cell.length_b   1.000
_cell.length_c   1.000
_cell.angle_alpha   90.00
_cell.angle_beta   90.00
_cell.angle_gamma   90.00
#
_symmetry.space_group_name_H-M   'P 1'
#
loop_
_entity.id
_entity.type
_entity.pdbx_description
1 polymer ?
#
loop_
_entity_poly.entity_id
_entity_poly.type
_entity_poly.pdbx_seq_one_letter_code
_entity_poly.pdbx_strand_id
1 'polypeptide(L)'
;MHKNSGGPIEWLIPLAFVATASWLVWHLPAFLLDWLPYTSESLKSQVTEIYLRSDVTPELPGVFGGYVDIIDVAALVLLPFLAVFGTKTVRPATMEFEGSTVMDRFALFIGRVTMMMIAIMTVVMLYEVFMRYILEKPTEWANEMTLWFASFVFLMSGYYAMQQRSHIRIFLLYDAVPRWLQRVFDTVSTILIVLFAFFLVYGSYKQVFVNKLYKWELYGSAFNPPIPATLQPMVLIVITLVAMQAILNLIADWNKEPEIHTDEPDEDEIEMIKRAVGQD
;
A
#
# COMPACT_ATOMS: atom_id res chain seq x y z
N MET A 1 2.72 -32.72 -3.74
CA MET A 1 2.73 -32.02 -5.05
C MET A 1 3.72 -30.87 -4.92
N HIS A 2 4.89 -30.92 -5.57
CA HIS A 2 5.90 -29.87 -5.46
C HIS A 2 5.30 -28.52 -5.92
N LYS A 3 4.89 -27.66 -4.98
CA LYS A 3 4.58 -26.25 -5.26
C LYS A 3 5.94 -25.61 -5.57
N ASN A 4 6.29 -25.46 -6.86
CA ASN A 4 7.49 -24.73 -7.28
C ASN A 4 7.42 -23.31 -6.69
N SER A 5 8.24 -23.06 -5.67
CA SER A 5 8.41 -21.77 -5.04
C SER A 5 9.29 -20.88 -5.91
N GLY A 6 8.85 -19.63 -6.11
CA GLY A 6 9.71 -18.51 -6.51
C GLY A 6 10.19 -18.52 -7.96
N GLY A 7 9.33 -18.09 -8.89
CA GLY A 7 9.81 -17.60 -10.19
C GLY A 7 10.39 -16.18 -10.06
N PRO A 8 11.35 -15.76 -10.90
CA PRO A 8 11.86 -14.37 -10.90
C PRO A 8 10.74 -13.34 -11.12
N ILE A 9 9.65 -13.76 -11.76
CA ILE A 9 8.47 -12.95 -12.03
C ILE A 9 7.77 -12.46 -10.75
N GLU A 10 7.84 -13.22 -9.65
CA GLU A 10 7.24 -12.86 -8.35
C GLU A 10 7.98 -11.71 -7.66
N TRP A 11 9.22 -11.45 -8.06
CA TRP A 11 10.06 -10.37 -7.56
C TRP A 11 10.06 -9.18 -8.53
N LEU A 12 10.19 -9.46 -9.82
CA LEU A 12 10.32 -8.44 -10.86
C LEU A 12 9.03 -7.63 -11.04
N ILE A 13 7.85 -8.25 -11.00
CA ILE A 13 6.59 -7.51 -11.20
C ILE A 13 6.34 -6.53 -10.04
N PRO A 14 6.38 -6.95 -8.75
CA PRO A 14 6.17 -6.00 -7.66
C PRO A 14 7.24 -4.91 -7.63
N LEU A 15 8.49 -5.23 -7.96
CA LEU A 15 9.57 -4.24 -8.03
C LEU A 15 9.35 -3.22 -9.18
N ALA A 16 8.94 -3.69 -10.36
CA ALA A 16 8.57 -2.82 -11.48
C ALA A 16 7.35 -1.95 -11.13
N PHE A 17 6.39 -2.51 -10.38
CA PHE A 17 5.23 -1.77 -9.89
C PHE A 17 5.65 -0.66 -8.91
N VAL A 18 6.52 -0.96 -7.94
CA VAL A 18 7.08 0.05 -7.02
C VAL A 18 7.80 1.14 -7.80
N ALA A 19 8.68 0.79 -8.74
CA ALA A 19 9.43 1.77 -9.53
C ALA A 19 8.49 2.69 -10.33
N THR A 20 7.49 2.11 -11.00
CA THR A 20 6.51 2.87 -11.80
C THR A 20 5.61 3.74 -10.91
N ALA A 21 5.17 3.21 -9.76
CA ALA A 21 4.37 3.96 -8.80
C ALA A 21 5.17 5.12 -8.20
N SER A 22 6.42 4.89 -7.80
CA SER A 22 7.32 5.93 -7.30
C SER A 22 7.56 7.02 -8.33
N TRP A 23 7.74 6.66 -9.61
CA TRP A 23 7.85 7.63 -10.70
C TRP A 23 6.63 8.54 -10.79
N LEU A 24 5.43 7.94 -10.85
CA LEU A 24 4.18 8.68 -10.96
C LEU A 24 3.89 9.53 -9.73
N VAL A 25 4.20 9.04 -8.52
CA VAL A 25 4.05 9.79 -7.29
C VAL A 25 4.97 11.01 -7.28
N TRP A 26 6.19 10.88 -7.82
CA TRP A 26 7.13 11.98 -7.92
C TRP A 26 6.72 13.03 -8.97
N HIS A 27 6.27 12.60 -10.15
CA HIS A 27 5.86 13.47 -11.26
C HIS A 27 4.37 13.87 -11.24
N LEU A 28 3.63 13.50 -10.18
CA LEU A 28 2.21 13.82 -10.04
C LEU A 28 1.88 15.33 -10.23
N PRO A 29 2.74 16.31 -9.87
CA PRO A 29 2.52 17.73 -10.18
C PRO A 29 2.27 18.03 -11.66
N ALA A 30 2.96 17.34 -12.57
CA ALA A 30 2.79 17.54 -14.01
C ALA A 30 1.33 17.26 -14.42
N PHE A 31 0.79 16.15 -13.93
CA PHE A 31 -0.60 15.76 -14.15
C PHE A 31 -1.59 16.73 -13.50
N LEU A 32 -1.29 17.23 -12.29
CA LEU A 32 -2.15 18.23 -11.64
C LEU A 32 -2.20 19.53 -12.45
N LEU A 33 -1.05 20.00 -12.96
CA LEU A 33 -0.95 21.22 -13.76
C LEU A 33 -1.67 21.12 -15.11
N ASP A 34 -1.63 19.95 -15.76
CA ASP A 34 -2.25 19.73 -17.05
C ASP A 34 -3.75 19.41 -16.97
N TRP A 35 -4.18 18.65 -15.97
CA TRP A 35 -5.55 18.14 -15.91
C TRP A 35 -6.48 18.89 -14.97
N LEU A 36 -5.94 19.59 -13.96
CA LEU A 36 -6.76 20.32 -12.99
C LEU A 36 -6.67 21.83 -13.19
N PRO A 37 -7.81 22.54 -13.25
CA PRO A 37 -7.79 23.99 -13.28
C PRO A 37 -7.35 24.55 -11.93
N TYR A 38 -6.42 25.51 -11.95
CA TYR A 38 -5.98 26.25 -10.76
C TYR A 38 -6.85 27.49 -10.50
N THR A 39 -7.35 27.64 -9.27
CA THR A 39 -8.23 28.77 -8.90
C THR A 39 -7.50 30.09 -8.74
N SER A 40 -6.19 30.05 -8.45
CA SER A 40 -5.35 31.23 -8.37
C SER A 40 -4.06 31.05 -9.16
N GLU A 41 -3.64 32.12 -9.83
CA GLU A 41 -2.40 32.16 -10.61
C GLU A 41 -1.18 31.95 -9.72
N SER A 42 -1.20 32.53 -8.51
CA SER A 42 -0.16 32.34 -7.50
C SER A 42 0.01 30.87 -7.10
N LEU A 43 -1.08 30.13 -6.92
CA LEU A 43 -0.99 28.71 -6.56
C LEU A 43 -0.47 27.88 -7.73
N LYS A 44 -0.93 28.17 -8.95
CA LYS A 44 -0.40 27.52 -10.15
C LYS A 44 1.10 27.72 -10.27
N SER A 45 1.57 28.96 -10.14
CA SER A 45 3.00 29.30 -10.18
C SER A 45 3.77 28.56 -9.08
N GLN A 46 3.26 28.48 -7.86
CA GLN A 46 3.89 27.72 -6.78
C GLN A 46 4.08 26.24 -7.15
N VAL A 47 3.05 25.58 -7.67
CA VAL A 47 3.12 24.16 -8.06
C VAL A 47 4.03 23.97 -9.27
N THR A 48 4.02 24.89 -10.23
CA THR A 48 4.93 24.88 -11.38
C THR A 48 6.39 24.97 -10.95
N GLU A 49 6.73 25.88 -10.03
CA GLU A 49 8.11 25.99 -9.52
C GLU A 49 8.57 24.74 -8.77
N ILE A 50 7.66 24.10 -8.03
CA ILE A 50 7.95 22.82 -7.38
C ILE A 50 8.24 21.75 -8.44
N TYR A 51 7.37 21.62 -9.43
CA TYR A 51 7.53 20.67 -10.53
C TYR A 51 8.87 20.86 -11.24
N LEU A 52 9.17 22.08 -11.71
CA LEU A 52 10.41 22.39 -12.45
C LEU A 52 11.68 22.09 -11.67
N ARG A 53 11.65 22.18 -10.33
CA ARG A 53 12.78 21.80 -9.48
C ARG A 53 12.91 20.28 -9.33
N SER A 54 11.78 19.59 -9.22
CA SER A 54 11.73 18.15 -8.95
C SER A 54 11.79 17.28 -10.20
N ASP A 55 11.58 17.86 -11.37
CA ASP A 55 11.46 17.14 -12.63
C ASP A 55 12.75 16.37 -12.96
N VAL A 56 12.58 15.09 -13.28
CA VAL A 56 13.70 14.18 -13.58
C VAL A 56 14.01 14.19 -15.09
N THR A 57 13.09 14.68 -15.91
CA THR A 57 13.15 14.66 -17.38
C THR A 57 13.01 16.06 -18.02
N PRO A 58 13.81 17.06 -17.60
CA PRO A 58 13.61 18.47 -17.97
C PRO A 58 13.82 18.79 -19.45
N GLU A 59 14.47 17.90 -20.20
CA GLU A 59 14.73 18.09 -21.63
C GLU A 59 13.61 17.50 -22.52
N LEU A 60 12.68 16.73 -21.95
CA LEU A 60 11.60 16.13 -22.72
C LEU A 60 10.44 17.11 -22.90
N PRO A 61 9.95 17.29 -24.14
CA PRO A 61 8.78 18.13 -24.37
C PRO A 61 7.53 17.44 -23.83
N GLY A 62 6.68 18.21 -23.16
CA GLY A 62 5.39 17.72 -22.71
C GLY A 62 4.46 17.37 -23.87
N VAL A 63 3.70 16.31 -23.68
CA VAL A 63 2.71 15.83 -24.63
C VAL A 63 1.60 16.88 -24.74
N PHE A 64 1.20 17.21 -25.97
CA PHE A 64 0.21 18.25 -26.26
C PHE A 64 0.57 19.66 -25.76
N GLY A 65 1.86 19.92 -25.48
CA GLY A 65 2.33 21.22 -24.99
C GLY A 65 2.05 21.47 -23.50
N GLY A 66 1.70 20.42 -22.75
CA GLY A 66 1.56 20.43 -21.29
C GLY A 66 2.89 20.21 -20.57
N TYR A 67 2.80 19.87 -19.28
CA TYR A 67 3.92 19.46 -18.42
C TYR A 67 4.15 17.94 -18.45
N VAL A 68 3.13 17.13 -18.70
CA VAL A 68 3.25 15.66 -18.71
C VAL A 68 4.04 15.21 -19.93
N ASP A 69 5.12 14.44 -19.73
CA ASP A 69 5.96 13.94 -20.82
C ASP A 69 5.59 12.52 -21.29
N ILE A 70 6.33 11.99 -22.26
CA ILE A 70 6.06 10.65 -22.83
C ILE A 70 6.35 9.51 -21.83
N ILE A 71 7.30 9.69 -20.91
CA ILE A 71 7.66 8.72 -19.88
C ILE A 71 6.56 8.70 -18.82
N ASP A 72 6.02 9.85 -18.45
CA ASP A 72 4.88 9.98 -17.54
C ASP A 72 3.65 9.25 -18.08
N VAL A 73 3.31 9.44 -19.36
CA VAL A 73 2.21 8.71 -20.00
C VAL A 73 2.48 7.21 -20.05
N ALA A 74 3.71 6.81 -20.38
CA ALA A 74 4.10 5.40 -20.39
C ALA A 74 3.95 4.77 -18.99
N ALA A 75 4.41 5.46 -17.95
CA ALA A 75 4.28 5.03 -16.57
C ALA A 75 2.80 4.93 -16.14
N LEU A 76 1.98 5.92 -16.52
CA LEU A 76 0.55 5.96 -16.20
C LEU A 76 -0.21 4.76 -16.80
N VAL A 77 0.16 4.32 -18.00
CA VAL A 77 -0.43 3.14 -18.65
C VAL A 77 0.16 1.83 -18.11
N LEU A 78 1.46 1.83 -17.80
CA LEU A 78 2.17 0.65 -17.30
C LEU A 78 1.71 0.26 -15.88
N LEU A 79 1.41 1.22 -15.01
CA LEU A 79 1.00 0.97 -13.63
C LEU A 79 -0.23 0.04 -13.51
N PRO A 80 -1.39 0.32 -14.15
CA PRO A 80 -2.54 -0.57 -14.07
C PRO A 80 -2.28 -1.92 -14.75
N PHE A 81 -1.47 -1.96 -15.80
CA PHE A 81 -1.06 -3.21 -16.43
C PHE A 81 -0.26 -4.09 -15.46
N LEU A 82 0.73 -3.52 -14.76
CA LEU A 82 1.51 -4.23 -13.75
C LEU A 82 0.65 -4.66 -12.55
N ALA A 83 -0.32 -3.84 -12.12
CA ALA A 83 -1.25 -4.23 -11.07
C ALA A 83 -2.13 -5.43 -11.49
N VAL A 84 -2.74 -5.38 -12.66
CA VAL A 84 -3.59 -6.46 -13.18
C VAL A 84 -2.78 -7.73 -13.45
N PHE A 85 -1.58 -7.59 -14.01
CA PHE A 85 -0.71 -8.73 -14.25
C PHE A 85 -0.23 -9.33 -12.93
N GLY A 86 0.26 -8.50 -12.00
CA GLY A 86 0.73 -8.89 -10.68
C GLY A 86 -0.33 -9.62 -9.86
N THR A 87 -1.57 -9.13 -9.84
CA THR A 87 -2.70 -9.81 -9.17
C THR A 87 -3.08 -11.14 -9.77
N LYS A 88 -2.86 -11.35 -11.08
CA LYS A 88 -3.11 -12.64 -11.74
C LYS A 88 -1.97 -13.62 -11.52
N THR A 89 -0.74 -13.14 -11.38
CA THR A 89 0.45 -13.97 -11.21
C THR A 89 0.79 -14.26 -9.77
N VAL A 90 0.26 -13.50 -8.81
CA VAL A 90 0.59 -13.67 -7.38
C VAL A 90 0.17 -15.06 -6.91
N ARG A 91 1.09 -15.71 -6.19
CA ARG A 91 0.86 -17.00 -5.56
C ARG A 91 0.82 -16.83 -4.04
N PRO A 92 -0.19 -17.40 -3.37
CA PRO A 92 -0.21 -17.44 -1.91
C PRO A 92 0.97 -18.27 -1.40
N ALA A 93 1.61 -17.78 -0.35
CA ALA A 93 2.61 -18.54 0.39
C ALA A 93 1.94 -19.63 1.25
N THR A 94 2.73 -20.56 1.78
CA THR A 94 2.19 -21.73 2.52
C THR A 94 1.35 -21.37 3.74
N MET A 95 1.69 -20.26 4.42
CA MET A 95 0.99 -19.79 5.62
C MET A 95 -0.04 -18.70 5.34
N GLU A 96 -0.28 -18.35 4.07
CA GLU A 96 -1.20 -17.26 3.71
C GLU A 96 -2.62 -17.79 3.46
N PHE A 97 -3.60 -17.06 3.95
CA PHE A 97 -5.01 -17.33 3.69
C PHE A 97 -5.31 -17.23 2.18
N GLU A 98 -5.64 -18.37 1.57
CA GLU A 98 -6.04 -18.47 0.16
C GLU A 98 -7.49 -17.97 -0.01
N GLY A 99 -7.64 -16.66 -0.19
CA GLY A 99 -8.93 -16.08 -0.57
C GLY A 99 -9.31 -16.40 -2.01
N SER A 100 -10.60 -16.64 -2.27
CA SER A 100 -11.12 -16.96 -3.60
C SER A 100 -11.46 -15.73 -4.44
N THR A 101 -11.53 -14.54 -3.83
CA THR A 101 -11.98 -13.32 -4.51
C THR A 101 -10.82 -12.60 -5.21
N VAL A 102 -11.16 -11.77 -6.21
CA VAL A 102 -10.19 -10.92 -6.90
C VAL A 102 -9.56 -9.90 -5.93
N MET A 103 -10.34 -9.42 -4.95
CA MET A 103 -9.86 -8.49 -3.93
C MET A 103 -8.83 -9.14 -3.03
N ASP A 104 -9.03 -10.42 -2.68
CA ASP A 104 -8.05 -11.16 -1.87
C ASP A 104 -6.72 -11.30 -2.62
N ARG A 105 -6.77 -11.62 -3.92
CA ARG A 105 -5.56 -11.65 -4.76
C ARG A 105 -4.90 -10.29 -4.90
N PHE A 106 -5.68 -9.22 -4.94
CA PHE A 106 -5.14 -7.86 -4.93
C PHE A 106 -4.41 -7.57 -3.62
N ALA A 107 -4.98 -7.93 -2.47
CA ALA A 107 -4.31 -7.80 -1.18
C ALA A 107 -3.00 -8.61 -1.12
N LEU A 108 -2.99 -9.86 -1.62
CA LEU A 108 -1.76 -10.66 -1.71
C LEU A 108 -0.68 -9.97 -2.56
N PHE A 109 -1.07 -9.40 -3.71
CA PHE A 109 -0.14 -8.63 -4.56
C PHE A 109 0.40 -7.41 -3.83
N ILE A 110 -0.46 -6.67 -3.11
CA ILE A 110 -0.04 -5.56 -2.24
C ILE A 110 0.94 -6.02 -1.15
N GLY A 111 0.76 -7.22 -0.59
CA GLY A 111 1.71 -7.84 0.34
C GLY A 111 3.10 -8.04 -0.30
N ARG A 112 3.15 -8.52 -1.55
CA ARG A 112 4.42 -8.66 -2.30
C ARG A 112 5.06 -7.31 -2.65
N VAL A 113 4.26 -6.31 -3.01
CA VAL A 113 4.73 -4.93 -3.22
C VAL A 113 5.36 -4.38 -1.94
N THR A 114 4.69 -4.53 -0.81
CA THR A 114 5.17 -4.11 0.52
C THR A 114 6.50 -4.79 0.87
N MET A 115 6.63 -6.10 0.59
CA MET A 115 7.88 -6.84 0.79
C MET A 115 9.05 -6.23 0.00
N MET A 116 8.83 -5.86 -1.27
CA MET A 116 9.86 -5.20 -2.07
C MET A 116 10.21 -3.80 -1.53
N MET A 117 9.23 -3.04 -1.05
CA MET A 117 9.46 -1.73 -0.44
C MET A 117 10.33 -1.82 0.82
N ILE A 118 10.12 -2.85 1.66
CA ILE A 118 10.97 -3.11 2.83
C ILE A 118 12.40 -3.39 2.39
N ALA A 119 12.61 -4.25 1.36
CA ALA A 119 13.94 -4.55 0.85
C ALA A 119 14.66 -3.30 0.32
N ILE A 120 13.95 -2.44 -0.44
CA ILE A 120 14.48 -1.15 -0.93
C ILE A 120 14.86 -0.24 0.24
N MET A 121 13.98 -0.12 1.24
CA MET A 121 14.23 0.70 2.43
C MET A 121 15.46 0.21 3.20
N THR A 122 15.66 -1.11 3.33
CA THR A 122 16.87 -1.69 3.94
C THR A 122 18.12 -1.28 3.16
N VAL A 123 18.10 -1.35 1.83
CA VAL A 123 19.24 -0.92 1.00
C VAL A 123 19.54 0.56 1.19
N VAL A 124 18.52 1.44 1.23
CA VAL A 124 18.69 2.88 1.49
C VAL A 124 19.30 3.13 2.87
N MET A 125 18.87 2.39 3.89
CA MET A 125 19.45 2.51 5.24
C MET A 125 20.89 2.03 5.30
N LEU A 126 21.22 0.92 4.64
CA LEU A 126 22.60 0.44 4.55
C LEU A 126 23.50 1.44 3.82
N TYR A 127 22.99 2.04 2.74
CA TYR A 127 23.67 3.12 2.03
C TYR A 127 23.93 4.33 2.96
N GLU A 128 22.94 4.77 3.73
CA GLU A 128 23.13 5.88 4.68
C GLU A 128 24.15 5.56 5.77
N VAL A 129 24.13 4.35 6.32
CA VAL A 129 25.13 3.89 7.29
C VAL A 129 26.52 3.93 6.66
N PHE A 130 26.67 3.44 5.43
CA PHE A 130 27.95 3.50 4.71
C PHE A 130 28.41 4.96 4.50
N MET A 131 27.55 5.82 3.96
CA MET A 131 27.85 7.22 3.68
C MET A 131 28.24 7.99 4.95
N ARG A 132 27.52 7.77 6.04
CA ARG A 132 27.73 8.47 7.32
C ARG A 132 28.98 8.01 8.06
N TYR A 133 29.20 6.70 8.16
CA TYR A 133 30.26 6.17 9.03
C TYR A 133 31.56 5.86 8.30
N ILE A 134 31.51 5.59 6.99
CA ILE A 134 32.72 5.27 6.21
C ILE A 134 33.18 6.48 5.40
N LEU A 135 32.25 7.19 4.75
CA LEU A 135 32.58 8.34 3.91
C LEU A 135 32.47 9.69 4.64
N GLU A 136 32.01 9.69 5.90
CA GLU A 136 31.81 10.90 6.72
C GLU A 136 30.95 11.98 6.02
N LYS A 137 30.06 11.56 5.12
CA LYS A 137 29.20 12.41 4.30
C LYS A 137 27.74 11.98 4.46
N PRO A 138 27.06 12.38 5.56
CA PRO A 138 25.67 12.00 5.80
C PRO A 138 24.77 12.51 4.66
N THR A 139 23.73 11.76 4.32
CA THR A 139 22.78 12.18 3.28
C THR A 139 21.58 12.88 3.87
N GLU A 140 21.14 13.96 3.22
CA GLU A 140 19.96 14.74 3.63
C GLU A 140 18.64 14.03 3.29
N TRP A 141 18.66 13.05 2.37
CA TRP A 141 17.47 12.45 1.79
C TRP A 141 17.13 11.06 2.35
N ALA A 142 18.12 10.27 2.78
CA ALA A 142 17.89 8.85 3.09
C ALA A 142 16.92 8.66 4.27
N ASN A 143 17.06 9.46 5.33
CA ASN A 143 16.17 9.39 6.48
C ASN A 143 14.71 9.67 6.08
N GLU A 144 14.47 10.73 5.32
CA GLU A 144 13.12 11.12 4.92
C GLU A 144 12.52 10.16 3.89
N MET A 145 13.34 9.64 2.97
CA MET A 145 12.91 8.58 2.04
C MET A 145 12.47 7.32 2.79
N THR A 146 13.24 6.90 3.79
CA THR A 146 12.88 5.71 4.58
C THR A 146 11.63 5.92 5.41
N LEU A 147 11.44 7.12 5.99
CA LEU A 147 10.18 7.49 6.65
C LEU A 147 8.99 7.43 5.68
N TRP A 148 9.18 7.90 4.45
CA TRP A 148 8.14 7.91 3.44
C TRP A 148 7.76 6.49 3.02
N PHE A 149 8.75 5.64 2.68
CA PHE A 149 8.54 4.22 2.38
C PHE A 149 7.93 3.46 3.56
N ALA A 150 8.41 3.67 4.78
CA ALA A 150 7.88 3.03 5.99
C ALA A 150 6.39 3.38 6.21
N SER A 151 6.00 4.61 5.93
CA SER A 151 4.60 5.05 6.06
C SER A 151 3.70 4.33 5.05
N PHE A 152 4.14 4.16 3.81
CA PHE A 152 3.41 3.36 2.82
C PHE A 152 3.35 1.89 3.21
N VAL A 153 4.47 1.31 3.65
CA VAL A 153 4.55 -0.07 4.13
C VAL A 153 3.56 -0.30 5.26
N PHE A 154 3.50 0.60 6.24
CA PHE A 154 2.56 0.52 7.35
C PHE A 154 1.10 0.49 6.89
N LEU A 155 0.73 1.41 6.00
CA LEU A 155 -0.64 1.49 5.47
C LEU A 155 -1.01 0.23 4.67
N MET A 156 -0.16 -0.16 3.72
CA MET A 156 -0.42 -1.32 2.84
C MET A 156 -0.44 -2.63 3.62
N SER A 157 0.39 -2.76 4.66
CA SER A 157 0.38 -3.89 5.58
C SER A 157 -0.93 -4.00 6.35
N GLY A 158 -1.58 -2.88 6.69
CA GLY A 158 -2.89 -2.89 7.34
C GLY A 158 -3.98 -3.50 6.46
N TYR A 159 -3.99 -3.17 5.17
CA TYR A 159 -4.90 -3.79 4.19
C TYR A 159 -4.61 -5.28 4.00
N TYR A 160 -3.34 -5.64 3.85
CA TYR A 160 -2.92 -7.03 3.75
C TYR A 160 -3.30 -7.85 5.00
N ALA A 161 -3.06 -7.33 6.21
CA ALA A 161 -3.41 -7.97 7.47
C ALA A 161 -4.92 -8.18 7.63
N MET A 162 -5.74 -7.25 7.13
CA MET A 162 -7.20 -7.41 7.11
C MET A 162 -7.62 -8.59 6.22
N GLN A 163 -6.98 -8.77 5.06
CA GLN A 163 -7.25 -9.93 4.19
C GLN A 163 -6.79 -11.25 4.83
N GLN A 164 -5.66 -11.23 5.54
CA GLN A 164 -5.10 -12.40 6.23
C GLN A 164 -5.79 -12.72 7.56
N ARG A 165 -6.77 -11.91 7.99
CA ARG A 165 -7.51 -12.07 9.27
C ARG A 165 -6.59 -12.09 10.50
N SER A 166 -5.43 -11.45 10.40
CA SER A 166 -4.38 -11.46 11.42
C SER A 166 -4.63 -10.44 12.54
N HIS A 167 -5.78 -9.77 12.56
CA HIS A 167 -6.16 -8.93 13.68
C HIS A 167 -6.38 -9.79 14.92
N ILE A 168 -5.81 -9.35 16.04
CA ILE A 168 -5.96 -10.01 17.34
C ILE A 168 -7.44 -10.05 17.71
N ARG A 169 -7.98 -11.26 17.89
CA ARG A 169 -9.36 -11.54 18.30
C ARG A 169 -9.35 -12.29 19.63
N ILE A 170 -10.29 -11.97 20.51
CA ILE A 170 -10.45 -12.68 21.80
C ILE A 170 -11.38 -13.87 21.56
N PHE A 171 -10.80 -15.04 21.34
CA PHE A 171 -11.55 -16.26 21.00
C PHE A 171 -12.36 -16.82 22.18
N LEU A 172 -11.85 -16.74 23.41
CA LEU A 172 -12.52 -17.30 24.60
C LEU A 172 -13.97 -16.80 24.77
N LEU A 173 -14.19 -15.50 24.55
CA LEU A 173 -15.52 -14.88 24.66
C LEU A 173 -16.37 -15.12 23.41
N TYR A 174 -15.74 -15.21 22.24
CA TYR A 174 -16.40 -15.41 20.96
C TYR A 174 -16.89 -16.86 20.79
N ASP A 175 -16.12 -17.84 21.27
CA ASP A 175 -16.44 -19.26 21.17
C ASP A 175 -17.44 -19.71 22.25
N ALA A 176 -17.55 -18.95 23.35
CA ALA A 176 -18.51 -19.21 24.42
C ALA A 176 -19.97 -18.83 24.06
N VAL A 177 -20.20 -18.07 22.98
CA VAL A 177 -21.52 -17.58 22.60
C VAL A 177 -22.13 -18.36 21.44
N PRO A 178 -23.48 -18.46 21.34
CA PRO A 178 -24.13 -19.15 20.23
C PRO A 178 -23.87 -18.47 18.88
N ARG A 179 -23.90 -19.25 17.78
CA ARG A 179 -23.55 -18.80 16.41
C ARG A 179 -24.31 -17.55 15.94
N TRP A 180 -25.56 -17.34 16.38
CA TRP A 180 -26.31 -16.14 16.02
C TRP A 180 -25.69 -14.87 16.64
N LEU A 181 -25.13 -14.97 17.85
CA LEU A 181 -24.51 -13.85 18.54
C LEU A 181 -23.10 -13.56 18.01
N GLN A 182 -22.35 -14.61 17.61
CA GLN A 182 -21.11 -14.46 16.84
C GLN A 182 -21.32 -13.62 15.56
N ARG A 183 -22.37 -13.95 14.78
CA ARG A 183 -22.74 -13.18 13.58
C ARG A 183 -23.09 -11.73 13.89
N VAL A 184 -23.74 -11.47 15.03
CA VAL A 184 -24.02 -10.09 15.48
C VAL A 184 -22.72 -9.36 15.78
N PHE A 185 -21.77 -9.97 16.49
CA PHE A 185 -20.46 -9.36 16.77
C PHE A 185 -19.67 -9.06 15.50
N ASP A 186 -19.62 -9.99 14.55
CA ASP A 186 -18.92 -9.78 13.27
C ASP A 186 -19.59 -8.67 12.44
N THR A 187 -20.93 -8.63 12.43
CA THR A 187 -21.70 -7.59 11.74
C THR A 187 -21.48 -6.23 12.38
N VAL A 188 -21.55 -6.12 13.72
CA VAL A 188 -21.32 -4.87 14.45
C VAL A 188 -19.89 -4.37 14.23
N SER A 189 -18.89 -5.25 14.35
CA SER A 189 -17.49 -4.91 14.09
C SER A 189 -17.29 -4.37 12.67
N THR A 190 -17.86 -5.05 11.67
CA THR A 190 -17.80 -4.61 10.27
C THR A 190 -18.47 -3.25 10.07
N ILE A 191 -19.66 -3.04 10.66
CA ILE A 191 -20.36 -1.75 10.61
C ILE A 191 -19.51 -0.64 11.25
N LEU A 192 -18.88 -0.89 12.39
CA LEU A 192 -18.02 0.10 13.05
C LEU A 192 -16.81 0.47 12.19
N ILE A 193 -16.18 -0.51 11.52
CA ILE A 193 -15.07 -0.26 10.59
C ILE A 193 -15.55 0.59 9.41
N VAL A 194 -16.69 0.25 8.81
CA VAL A 194 -17.25 0.98 7.66
C VAL A 194 -17.65 2.42 8.04
N LEU A 195 -18.29 2.60 9.20
CA LEU A 195 -18.65 3.92 9.72
C LEU A 195 -17.40 4.76 10.01
N PHE A 196 -16.39 4.15 10.65
CA PHE A 196 -15.12 4.83 10.91
C PHE A 196 -14.46 5.28 9.60
N ALA A 197 -14.37 4.39 8.60
CA ALA A 197 -13.82 4.72 7.29
C ALA A 197 -14.61 5.85 6.61
N PHE A 198 -15.94 5.78 6.65
CA PHE A 198 -16.82 6.81 6.08
C PHE A 198 -16.60 8.19 6.72
N PHE A 199 -16.65 8.27 8.06
CA PHE A 199 -16.44 9.54 8.76
C PHE A 199 -15.02 10.08 8.60
N LEU A 200 -14.02 9.21 8.57
CA LEU A 200 -12.63 9.62 8.34
C LEU A 200 -12.46 10.21 6.94
N VAL A 201 -12.99 9.55 5.90
CA VAL A 201 -12.93 10.06 4.52
C VAL A 201 -13.72 11.36 4.41
N TYR A 202 -14.95 11.40 4.90
CA TYR A 202 -15.79 12.60 4.83
C TYR A 202 -15.17 13.79 5.56
N GLY A 203 -14.72 13.59 6.80
CA GLY A 203 -14.13 14.65 7.62
C GLY A 203 -12.78 15.14 7.10
N SER A 204 -11.99 14.26 6.48
CA SER A 204 -10.65 14.60 5.99
C SER A 204 -10.63 15.05 4.53
N TYR A 205 -11.70 14.83 3.75
CA TYR A 205 -11.72 15.04 2.30
C TYR A 205 -11.18 16.40 1.88
N LYS A 206 -11.71 17.49 2.44
CA LYS A 206 -11.29 18.86 2.10
C LYS A 206 -9.83 19.10 2.49
N GLN A 207 -9.41 18.65 3.68
CA GLN A 207 -8.04 18.82 4.15
C GLN A 207 -7.06 18.10 3.22
N VAL A 208 -7.36 16.85 2.87
CA VAL A 208 -6.46 15.99 2.12
C VAL A 208 -6.40 16.40 0.64
N PHE A 209 -7.54 16.48 -0.04
CA PHE A 209 -7.54 16.72 -1.49
C PHE A 209 -7.31 18.19 -1.84
N VAL A 210 -7.88 19.14 -1.07
CA VAL A 210 -7.77 20.57 -1.39
C VAL A 210 -6.53 21.21 -0.78
N ASN A 211 -6.22 20.92 0.49
CA ASN A 211 -5.09 21.58 1.14
C ASN A 211 -3.76 20.88 0.89
N LYS A 212 -3.71 19.54 0.89
CA LYS A 212 -2.45 18.81 0.72
C LYS A 212 -2.14 18.45 -0.73
N LEU A 213 -3.06 17.73 -1.40
CA LEU A 213 -2.80 17.20 -2.74
C LEU A 213 -2.80 18.30 -3.81
N TYR A 214 -3.88 19.10 -3.88
CA TYR A 214 -4.04 20.13 -4.91
C TYR A 214 -2.98 21.25 -4.83
N LYS A 215 -2.51 21.58 -3.62
CA LYS A 215 -1.41 22.54 -3.42
C LYS A 215 -0.03 21.92 -3.51
N TRP A 216 0.05 20.60 -3.63
CA TRP A 216 1.28 19.84 -3.61
C TRP A 216 2.17 20.15 -2.40
N GLU A 217 1.61 19.99 -1.19
CA GLU A 217 2.32 20.33 0.06
C GLU A 217 3.51 19.39 0.34
N LEU A 218 4.67 20.00 0.57
CA LEU A 218 5.94 19.33 0.84
C LEU A 218 6.24 19.29 2.35
N TYR A 219 7.19 18.45 2.74
CA TYR A 219 7.51 18.16 4.14
C TYR A 219 8.15 19.35 4.92
N GLY A 220 8.79 20.29 4.23
CA GLY A 220 9.41 21.49 4.83
C GLY A 220 10.87 21.31 5.28
N SER A 221 11.54 20.28 4.78
CA SER A 221 12.94 19.93 5.09
C SER A 221 13.91 20.29 3.94
N ALA A 222 15.20 19.92 4.08
CA ALA A 222 16.20 20.14 3.04
C ALA A 222 15.95 19.29 1.78
N PHE A 223 15.59 18.02 1.94
CA PHE A 223 15.20 17.14 0.83
C PHE A 223 13.77 17.45 0.34
N ASN A 224 12.89 17.88 1.25
CA ASN A 224 11.55 18.39 0.99
C ASN A 224 10.61 17.47 0.17
N PRO A 225 10.50 16.16 0.48
CA PRO A 225 9.66 15.24 -0.26
C PRO A 225 8.16 15.56 -0.09
N PRO A 226 7.30 15.19 -1.05
CA PRO A 226 5.86 15.41 -1.00
C PRO A 226 5.14 14.40 -0.06
N ILE A 227 5.63 14.24 1.18
CA ILE A 227 5.08 13.32 2.17
C ILE A 227 3.61 13.65 2.48
N PRO A 228 3.22 14.89 2.86
CA PRO A 228 1.83 15.21 3.16
C PRO A 228 0.90 15.07 1.96
N ALA A 229 1.34 15.54 0.78
CA ALA A 229 0.56 15.50 -0.45
C ALA A 229 0.24 14.08 -0.92
N THR A 230 1.09 13.10 -0.61
CA THR A 230 0.98 11.74 -1.13
C THR A 230 0.46 10.75 -0.08
N LEU A 231 0.94 10.82 1.16
CA LEU A 231 0.52 9.89 2.20
C LEU A 231 -0.91 10.12 2.66
N GLN A 232 -1.35 11.38 2.80
CA GLN A 232 -2.70 11.63 3.32
C GLN A 232 -3.81 11.13 2.39
N PRO A 233 -3.75 11.34 1.05
CA PRO A 233 -4.69 10.69 0.14
C PRO A 233 -4.63 9.17 0.22
N MET A 234 -3.42 8.61 0.37
CA MET A 234 -3.22 7.17 0.45
C MET A 234 -3.80 6.56 1.72
N VAL A 235 -3.79 7.26 2.85
CA VAL A 235 -4.52 6.86 4.07
C VAL A 235 -6.02 6.69 3.75
N LEU A 236 -6.62 7.65 3.05
CA LEU A 236 -8.05 7.61 2.70
C LEU A 236 -8.37 6.50 1.69
N ILE A 237 -7.49 6.24 0.74
CA ILE A 237 -7.64 5.12 -0.21
C ILE A 237 -7.56 3.78 0.53
N VAL A 238 -6.51 3.58 1.34
CA VAL A 238 -6.26 2.32 2.04
C VAL A 238 -7.33 2.03 3.09
N ILE A 239 -7.80 3.02 3.86
CA ILE A 239 -8.88 2.78 4.83
C ILE A 239 -10.18 2.38 4.15
N THR A 240 -10.43 2.89 2.94
CA THR A 240 -11.58 2.48 2.12
C THR A 240 -11.41 1.05 1.62
N LEU A 241 -10.20 0.66 1.20
CA LEU A 241 -9.87 -0.73 0.85
C LEU A 241 -10.03 -1.68 2.04
N VAL A 242 -9.59 -1.28 3.24
CA VAL A 242 -9.77 -2.04 4.48
C VAL A 242 -11.25 -2.22 4.81
N ALA A 243 -12.07 -1.17 4.71
CA ALA A 243 -13.50 -1.26 4.94
C ALA A 243 -14.20 -2.17 3.92
N MET A 244 -13.82 -2.10 2.64
CA MET A 244 -14.30 -3.02 1.61
C MET A 244 -13.89 -4.46 1.91
N GLN A 245 -12.64 -4.70 2.32
CA GLN A 245 -12.18 -6.04 2.70
C GLN A 245 -12.93 -6.59 3.92
N ALA A 246 -13.23 -5.75 4.92
CA ALA A 246 -14.01 -6.16 6.08
C ALA A 246 -15.41 -6.65 5.68
N ILE A 247 -16.07 -5.95 4.75
CA ILE A 247 -17.36 -6.38 4.20
C ILE A 247 -17.22 -7.73 3.47
N LEU A 248 -16.20 -7.89 2.63
CA LEU A 248 -15.96 -9.13 1.90
C LEU A 248 -15.68 -10.31 2.83
N ASN A 249 -14.89 -10.09 3.89
CA ASN A 249 -14.62 -11.09 4.91
C ASN A 249 -15.91 -11.53 5.60
N LEU A 250 -16.78 -10.58 5.99
CA LEU A 250 -18.08 -10.88 6.60
C LEU A 250 -18.97 -11.72 5.68
N ILE A 251 -19.02 -11.38 4.39
CA ILE A 251 -19.81 -12.13 3.39
C ILE A 251 -19.24 -13.54 3.19
N ALA A 252 -17.92 -13.66 3.06
CA ALA A 252 -17.24 -14.93 2.83
C ALA A 252 -17.39 -15.89 4.03
N ASP A 253 -17.45 -15.35 5.25
CA ASP A 253 -17.54 -16.14 6.48
C ASP A 253 -18.95 -16.45 6.93
N TRP A 254 -19.95 -15.80 6.32
CA TRP A 254 -21.35 -15.91 6.75
C TRP A 254 -21.87 -17.35 6.84
N ASN A 255 -21.44 -18.19 5.89
CA ASN A 255 -21.85 -19.59 5.75
C ASN A 255 -20.81 -20.60 6.23
N LYS A 256 -19.65 -20.16 6.74
CA LYS A 256 -18.66 -21.09 7.28
C LYS A 256 -19.15 -21.69 8.60
N GLU A 257 -18.71 -22.91 8.89
CA GLU A 257 -18.93 -23.51 10.20
C GLU A 257 -18.08 -22.77 11.25
N PRO A 258 -18.54 -22.66 12.50
CA PRO A 258 -17.73 -22.09 13.57
C PRO A 258 -16.51 -22.98 13.82
N GLU A 259 -15.33 -22.45 13.56
CA GLU A 259 -14.06 -23.01 14.02
C GLU A 259 -13.99 -22.80 15.54
N ILE A 260 -13.88 -23.89 16.30
CA ILE A 260 -13.70 -23.85 17.75
C ILE A 260 -12.21 -23.80 18.00
N HIS A 261 -11.72 -22.71 18.59
CA HIS A 261 -10.29 -22.54 18.82
C HIS A 261 -9.93 -23.26 20.12
N THR A 262 -9.25 -24.39 20.01
CA THR A 262 -8.65 -25.09 21.16
C THR A 262 -7.25 -24.55 21.43
N ASP A 263 -6.80 -24.56 22.69
CA ASP A 263 -5.42 -24.18 23.06
C ASP A 263 -4.36 -25.17 22.52
N GLU A 264 -4.79 -26.33 22.02
CA GLU A 264 -3.92 -27.29 21.32
C GLU A 264 -3.64 -26.77 19.90
N PRO A 265 -2.36 -26.64 19.51
CA PRO A 265 -2.02 -26.20 18.16
C PRO A 265 -2.55 -27.21 17.15
N ASP A 266 -3.27 -26.71 16.14
CA ASP A 266 -3.92 -27.52 15.12
C ASP A 266 -2.88 -28.42 14.42
N GLU A 267 -3.18 -29.71 14.22
CA GLU A 267 -2.22 -30.66 13.63
C GLU A 267 -1.77 -30.19 12.24
N ASP A 268 -2.68 -29.53 11.51
CA ASP A 268 -2.40 -28.91 10.22
C ASP A 268 -1.47 -27.69 10.35
N GLU A 269 -1.64 -26.85 11.38
CA GLU A 269 -0.69 -25.75 11.66
C GLU A 269 0.69 -26.28 12.03
N ILE A 270 0.76 -27.32 12.85
CA ILE A 270 2.02 -27.98 13.21
C ILE A 270 2.70 -28.57 11.97
N GLU A 271 1.94 -29.23 11.09
CA GLU A 271 2.46 -29.79 9.84
C GLU A 271 2.92 -28.69 8.88
N MET A 272 2.19 -27.57 8.80
CA MET A 272 2.59 -26.41 8.02
C MET A 272 3.86 -25.73 8.56
N ILE A 273 3.99 -25.59 9.88
CA ILE A 273 5.20 -25.06 10.53
C ILE A 273 6.39 -26.00 10.27
N LYS A 274 6.20 -27.31 10.43
CA LYS A 274 7.24 -28.32 10.13
C LYS A 274 7.71 -28.24 8.68
N ARG A 275 6.76 -28.17 7.73
CA ARG A 275 7.04 -27.97 6.30
C ARG A 275 7.76 -26.65 6.01
N ALA A 276 7.39 -25.57 6.70
CA ALA A 276 8.03 -24.25 6.53
C ALA A 276 9.47 -24.21 7.05
N VAL A 277 9.77 -24.98 8.11
CA VAL A 277 11.11 -25.09 8.71
C VAL A 277 11.96 -26.18 8.03
N GLY A 278 11.40 -26.93 7.07
CA GLY A 278 12.09 -27.98 6.33
C GLY A 278 12.33 -29.25 7.16
N GLN A 279 11.51 -29.48 8.19
CA GLN A 279 11.46 -30.74 8.93
C GLN A 279 10.37 -31.60 8.31
N ASP A 280 10.73 -32.40 7.30
CA ASP A 280 9.89 -33.50 6.80
C ASP A 280 9.87 -34.66 7.81
#